data_AF-A0A392N4W7-F1
#
_entry.id   AF-A0A392N4W7-F1
#
_cell.length_a   1.000
_cell.length_b   1.000
_cell.length_c   1.000
_cell.angle_alpha   90.00
_cell.angle_beta   90.00
_cell.angle_gamma   90.00
#
_symmetry.space_group_name_H-M   'P 1'
#
loop_
_entity.id
_entity.type
_entity.pdbx_description
1 polymer ?
#
loop_
_entity_poly.entity_id
_entity_poly.type
_entity_poly.pdbx_seq_one_letter_code
_entity_poly.pdbx_strand_id
1 'polypeptide(L)'
;MLDQVGGFADGVAVKEVDEETFRLCKELVDGVVLVSRDAICASIKDMFEEKRSILEPAGALALAGAEAYCKYYGLKGENVIAITSGANMNFDKLRIVTELANVGRKQEAILQTILPEVPGSFKQFCEL
;
A
#
# COMPACT_ATOMS: atom_id res chain seq x y z
N MET A 1 -25.33 1.51 -7.27
CA MET A 1 -24.50 0.52 -7.99
C MET A 1 -23.40 1.24 -8.77
N LEU A 2 -22.17 0.71 -8.74
CA LEU A 2 -21.03 1.18 -9.54
C LEU A 2 -21.00 0.50 -10.92
N ASP A 3 -20.62 1.25 -11.97
CA ASP A 3 -20.51 0.72 -13.33
C ASP A 3 -19.35 -0.28 -13.48
N GLN A 4 -18.23 0.00 -12.81
CA GLN A 4 -17.03 -0.85 -12.80
C GLN A 4 -16.37 -0.86 -11.42
N VAL A 5 -15.72 -1.98 -11.10
CA VAL A 5 -14.98 -2.15 -9.84
C VAL A 5 -13.62 -2.76 -10.17
N GLY A 6 -12.57 -2.22 -9.56
CA GLY A 6 -11.20 -2.73 -9.73
C GLY A 6 -11.01 -4.06 -9.01
N GLY A 7 -10.42 -5.04 -9.69
CA GLY A 7 -10.17 -6.38 -9.15
C GLY A 7 -8.89 -6.54 -8.34
N PHE A 8 -8.20 -5.44 -7.99
CA PHE A 8 -6.93 -5.54 -7.26
C PHE A 8 -7.12 -6.01 -5.82
N ALA A 9 -8.05 -5.38 -5.10
CA ALA A 9 -8.52 -5.82 -3.78
C ALA A 9 -9.88 -6.51 -3.96
N ASP A 10 -9.82 -7.72 -4.50
CA ASP A 10 -10.98 -8.57 -4.83
C ASP A 10 -11.91 -8.80 -3.64
N GLY A 11 -11.37 -9.02 -2.44
CA GLY A 11 -12.16 -9.19 -1.21
C GLY A 11 -13.04 -7.98 -0.82
N VAL A 12 -12.78 -6.80 -1.39
CA VAL A 12 -13.56 -5.57 -1.18
C VAL A 12 -14.08 -4.98 -2.49
N ALA A 13 -13.99 -5.72 -3.60
CA ALA A 13 -14.43 -5.28 -4.92
C ALA A 13 -15.96 -5.41 -5.07
N VAL A 14 -16.70 -4.61 -4.30
CA VAL A 14 -18.16 -4.66 -4.19
C VAL A 14 -18.81 -3.61 -5.12
N LYS A 15 -19.73 -4.04 -5.99
CA LYS A 15 -20.49 -3.15 -6.90
C LYS A 15 -21.60 -2.36 -6.20
N GLU A 16 -22.21 -2.99 -5.20
CA GLU A 16 -23.31 -2.45 -4.42
C GLU A 16 -23.18 -2.96 -3.00
N VAL A 17 -23.07 -2.03 -2.06
CA VAL A 17 -22.98 -2.34 -0.63
C VAL A 17 -24.33 -2.85 -0.14
N ASP A 18 -24.29 -3.74 0.85
CA ASP A 18 -25.49 -4.27 1.49
C ASP A 18 -26.26 -3.16 2.24
N GLU A 19 -27.59 -3.22 2.19
CA GLU A 19 -28.47 -2.16 2.70
C GLU A 19 -28.32 -1.96 4.21
N GLU A 20 -28.30 -3.05 4.98
CA GLU A 20 -28.31 -2.96 6.45
C GLU A 20 -26.94 -2.56 6.99
N THR A 21 -25.86 -3.12 6.45
CA THR A 21 -24.50 -2.71 6.83
C THR A 21 -24.24 -1.24 6.48
N PHE A 22 -24.71 -0.78 5.31
CA PHE A 22 -24.55 0.60 4.91
C PHE A 22 -25.37 1.57 5.77
N ARG A 23 -26.59 1.18 6.17
CA ARG A 23 -27.42 1.94 7.10
C ARG A 23 -26.69 2.16 8.44
N LEU A 24 -26.16 1.09 9.02
CA LEU A 24 -25.38 1.17 10.27
C LEU A 24 -24.13 2.02 10.11
N CYS A 25 -23.37 1.86 9.01
CA CYS A 25 -22.17 2.67 8.78
C CYS A 25 -22.48 4.17 8.68
N LYS A 26 -23.59 4.56 8.04
CA LYS A 26 -24.01 5.96 7.96
C LYS A 26 -24.30 6.60 9.33
N GLU A 27 -24.76 5.80 10.29
CA GLU A 27 -25.11 6.26 11.63
C GLU A 27 -23.92 6.25 12.59
N LEU A 28 -22.99 5.29 12.43
CA LEU A 28 -21.97 4.98 13.44
C LEU A 28 -20.53 5.31 13.05
N VAL A 29 -20.23 5.47 11.76
CA VAL A 29 -18.86 5.71 11.29
C VAL A 29 -18.60 7.20 11.09
N ASP A 30 -17.52 7.71 11.66
CA ASP A 30 -17.17 9.14 11.60
C ASP A 30 -16.71 9.60 10.22
N GLY A 31 -16.20 8.69 9.39
CA GLY A 31 -15.74 9.04 8.04
C GLY A 31 -15.19 7.87 7.23
N VAL A 32 -14.86 8.17 5.98
CA VAL A 32 -14.30 7.23 5.03
C VAL A 32 -12.98 7.78 4.49
N VAL A 33 -11.96 6.93 4.46
CA VAL A 33 -10.67 7.22 3.83
C VAL A 33 -10.55 6.44 2.54
N LEU A 34 -10.19 7.11 1.46
CA LEU A 34 -9.89 6.48 0.18
C LEU A 34 -8.38 6.34 0.02
N VAL A 35 -7.94 5.19 -0.48
CA VAL A 35 -6.52 4.90 -0.72
C VAL A 35 -6.30 4.39 -2.12
N SER A 36 -5.11 4.68 -2.67
CA SER A 36 -4.70 4.19 -3.98
C SER A 36 -4.17 2.76 -3.88
N ARG A 37 -4.14 2.07 -5.03
CA ARG A 37 -3.49 0.77 -5.17
C ARG A 37 -2.04 0.79 -4.69
N ASP A 38 -1.31 1.85 -5.03
CA ASP A 38 0.11 1.97 -4.70
C ASP A 38 0.33 2.09 -3.18
N ALA A 39 -0.58 2.77 -2.48
CA ALA A 39 -0.57 2.83 -1.02
C ALA A 39 -0.82 1.45 -0.40
N ILE A 40 -1.76 0.68 -0.93
CA ILE A 40 -2.00 -0.71 -0.49
C ILE A 40 -0.74 -1.56 -0.69
N CYS A 41 -0.08 -1.47 -1.85
CA CYS A 41 1.17 -2.18 -2.13
C CYS A 41 2.29 -1.80 -1.14
N ALA A 42 2.42 -0.50 -0.85
CA ALA A 42 3.38 0.00 0.14
C ALA A 42 3.11 -0.58 1.53
N SER A 43 1.85 -0.63 1.98
CA SER A 43 1.51 -1.21 3.29
C SER A 43 1.72 -2.72 3.36
N ILE A 44 1.51 -3.47 2.27
CA ILE A 44 1.86 -4.90 2.21
C ILE A 44 3.38 -5.07 2.39
N LYS A 45 4.18 -4.25 1.70
CA LYS A 45 5.65 -4.28 1.81
C LYS A 45 6.10 -4.00 3.25
N ASP A 46 5.54 -2.98 3.90
CA ASP A 46 5.89 -2.64 5.29
C ASP A 46 5.58 -3.78 6.27
N MET A 47 4.40 -4.38 6.15
CA MET A 47 4.02 -5.51 6.99
C MET A 47 4.95 -6.71 6.81
N PHE A 48 5.41 -6.94 5.59
CA PHE A 48 6.39 -7.97 5.31
C PHE A 48 7.77 -7.62 5.88
N GLU A 49 8.25 -6.39 5.71
CA GLU A 49 9.57 -5.95 6.18
C GLU A 49 9.65 -5.92 7.71
N GLU A 50 8.63 -5.41 8.39
CA GLU A 50 8.62 -5.25 9.85
C GLU A 50 8.19 -6.50 10.61
N LYS A 51 7.15 -7.20 10.12
CA LYS A 51 6.49 -8.29 10.84
C LYS A 51 6.63 -9.65 10.15
N ARG A 52 7.20 -9.71 8.95
CA ARG A 52 7.27 -10.92 8.11
C ARG A 52 5.90 -11.54 7.82
N SER A 53 4.86 -10.71 7.87
CA SER A 53 3.49 -11.11 7.52
C SER A 53 3.16 -10.66 6.10
N ILE A 54 2.60 -11.57 5.30
CA ILE A 54 2.17 -11.27 3.93
C ILE A 54 0.66 -11.08 3.95
N LEU A 55 0.22 -9.84 3.80
CA LEU A 55 -1.20 -9.51 3.67
C LEU A 55 -1.62 -9.55 2.21
N GLU A 56 -2.86 -9.94 1.96
CA GLU A 56 -3.47 -9.72 0.65
C GLU A 56 -3.87 -8.24 0.47
N PRO A 57 -4.20 -7.77 -0.75
CA PRO A 57 -4.58 -6.38 -0.98
C PRO A 57 -5.74 -5.88 -0.10
N ALA A 58 -6.80 -6.67 0.09
CA ALA A 58 -7.90 -6.33 0.99
C ALA A 58 -7.44 -6.29 2.46
N GLY A 59 -6.56 -7.21 2.86
CA GLY A 59 -5.97 -7.30 4.18
C GLY A 59 -5.13 -6.09 4.58
N ALA A 60 -4.47 -5.45 3.60
CA ALA A 60 -3.65 -4.27 3.84
C ALA A 60 -4.41 -2.93 3.71
N LEU A 61 -5.68 -2.95 3.28
CA LEU A 61 -6.46 -1.75 2.99
C LEU A 61 -6.58 -0.81 4.20
N ALA A 62 -6.93 -1.37 5.37
CA ALA A 62 -7.10 -0.59 6.59
C ALA A 62 -5.79 0.02 7.07
N LEU A 63 -4.66 -0.67 6.86
CA LEU A 63 -3.33 -0.16 7.22
C LEU A 63 -2.94 1.03 6.35
N ALA A 64 -3.14 0.93 5.03
CA ALA A 64 -2.92 2.03 4.10
C ALA A 64 -3.81 3.25 4.45
N GLY A 65 -5.07 2.99 4.82
CA GLY A 65 -6.02 4.03 5.25
C GLY A 65 -5.57 4.72 6.54
N ALA A 66 -5.12 3.95 7.53
CA ALA A 66 -4.61 4.47 8.79
C ALA A 66 -3.37 5.34 8.59
N GLU A 67 -2.40 4.90 7.78
CA GLU A 67 -1.20 5.69 7.47
C GLU A 67 -1.58 7.01 6.77
N ALA A 68 -2.46 6.95 5.77
CA ALA A 68 -2.95 8.14 5.07
C ALA A 68 -3.68 9.11 6.02
N TYR A 69 -4.51 8.60 6.91
CA TYR A 69 -5.24 9.38 7.91
C TYR A 69 -4.29 10.08 8.90
N CYS A 70 -3.35 9.33 9.48
CA CYS A 70 -2.33 9.88 10.39
C CYS A 70 -1.51 10.98 9.71
N LYS A 71 -1.12 10.77 8.45
CA LYS A 71 -0.36 11.76 7.67
C LYS A 71 -1.18 13.01 7.37
N TYR A 72 -2.44 12.86 6.99
CA TYR A 72 -3.32 13.99 6.65
C TYR A 72 -3.58 14.90 7.85
N TYR A 73 -3.86 14.31 9.02
CA TYR A 73 -4.13 15.07 10.25
C TYR A 73 -2.87 15.37 11.09
N GLY A 74 -1.71 14.86 10.69
CA GLY A 74 -0.45 15.07 11.42
C GLY A 74 -0.43 14.45 12.82
N LEU A 75 -1.11 13.32 13.01
CA LEU A 75 -1.21 12.64 14.30
C LEU A 75 0.15 12.15 14.79
N LYS A 76 0.46 12.39 16.06
CA LYS A 76 1.71 11.96 16.70
C LYS A 76 1.43 11.50 18.13
N GLY A 77 1.94 10.32 18.49
CA GLY A 77 1.78 9.76 19.84
C GLY A 77 0.41 9.16 20.13
N GLU A 78 -0.47 9.08 19.13
CA GLU A 78 -1.79 8.48 19.25
C GLU A 78 -1.76 6.97 18.99
N ASN A 79 -2.63 6.23 19.68
CA ASN A 79 -2.81 4.81 19.43
C ASN A 79 -3.79 4.60 18.28
N VAL A 80 -3.33 3.97 17.20
CA VAL A 80 -4.14 3.68 16.01
C VAL A 80 -4.19 2.18 15.79
N ILE A 81 -5.39 1.66 15.57
CA ILE A 81 -5.63 0.23 15.32
C ILE A 81 -6.12 0.08 13.89
N ALA A 82 -5.45 -0.78 13.12
CA ALA A 82 -5.87 -1.17 11.78
C ALA A 82 -6.14 -2.68 11.73
N ILE A 83 -7.25 -3.07 11.11
CA ILE A 83 -7.62 -4.49 10.99
C ILE A 83 -6.95 -5.07 9.75
N THR A 84 -6.08 -6.07 9.95
CA THR A 84 -5.50 -6.85 8.86
C THR A 84 -6.41 -8.03 8.53
N SER A 85 -7.35 -7.83 7.60
CA SER A 85 -8.50 -8.73 7.39
C SER A 85 -8.20 -10.05 6.67
N GLY A 86 -7.07 -10.17 5.96
CA GLY A 86 -6.77 -11.36 5.17
C GLY A 86 -5.34 -11.44 4.64
N ALA A 87 -4.95 -12.64 4.25
CA ALA A 87 -3.59 -13.01 3.82
C ALA A 87 -3.60 -14.03 2.67
N ASN A 88 -4.70 -14.15 1.91
CA ASN A 88 -4.81 -15.09 0.80
C ASN A 88 -4.15 -14.52 -0.48
N MET A 89 -2.82 -14.45 -0.44
CA MET A 89 -1.99 -13.96 -1.53
C MET A 89 -1.40 -15.13 -2.34
N ASN A 90 -1.30 -14.99 -3.66
CA ASN A 90 -0.51 -15.88 -4.51
C ASN A 90 0.80 -15.21 -4.98
N PHE A 91 1.78 -16.01 -5.42
CA PHE A 91 3.09 -15.52 -5.84
C PHE A 91 3.03 -14.55 -7.02
N ASP A 92 2.09 -14.75 -7.95
CA ASP A 92 1.91 -13.86 -9.11
C ASP A 92 1.45 -12.46 -8.69
N LYS A 93 0.53 -12.34 -7.73
CA LYS A 93 0.10 -11.06 -7.16
C LYS A 93 1.24 -10.39 -6.40
N LEU A 94 2.09 -11.15 -5.71
CA LEU A 94 3.22 -10.60 -4.96
C LEU A 94 4.20 -9.88 -5.88
N ARG A 95 4.44 -10.39 -7.09
CA ARG A 95 5.26 -9.71 -8.10
C ARG A 95 4.71 -8.32 -8.44
N ILE A 96 3.41 -8.22 -8.71
CA ILE A 96 2.75 -6.94 -9.02
C ILE A 96 2.89 -5.97 -7.83
N VAL A 97 2.73 -6.47 -6.61
CA VAL A 97 2.90 -5.68 -5.39
C VAL A 97 4.33 -5.13 -5.29
N THR A 98 5.35 -5.94 -5.56
CA THR A 98 6.75 -5.50 -5.51
C THR A 98 7.05 -4.42 -6.55
N GLU A 99 6.51 -4.54 -7.77
CA GLU A 99 6.70 -3.56 -8.84
C GLU A 99 6.05 -2.20 -8.47
N LEU A 100 4.85 -2.22 -7.88
CA LEU A 100 4.09 -1.00 -7.55
C LEU A 100 4.49 -0.35 -6.22
N ALA A 101 4.89 -1.14 -5.21
CA ALA A 101 5.28 -0.63 -3.89
C ALA A 101 6.47 0.34 -3.96
N ASN A 102 7.39 0.10 -4.90
CA ASN A 102 8.59 0.94 -5.06
C ASN A 102 8.27 2.30 -5.71
N VAL A 103 7.25 2.38 -6.56
CA VAL A 103 6.85 3.62 -7.25
C VAL A 103 6.23 4.62 -6.28
N GLY A 104 5.42 4.15 -5.32
CA GLY A 104 4.65 5.00 -4.42
C GLY A 104 5.48 5.83 -3.42
N ARG A 105 6.72 5.41 -3.11
CA ARG A 105 7.51 6.02 -2.02
C ARG A 105 8.76 6.80 -2.43
N LYS A 106 9.06 6.93 -3.73
CA LYS A 106 10.30 7.58 -4.21
C LYS A 106 11.57 7.05 -3.51
N GLN A 107 11.57 5.78 -3.12
CA GLN A 107 12.70 5.15 -2.42
C GLN A 107 13.85 4.79 -3.36
N GLU A 108 13.58 4.73 -4.66
CA GLU A 108 14.56 4.40 -5.69
C GLU A 108 14.75 5.59 -6.65
N ALA A 109 16.00 5.84 -7.03
CA ALA A 109 16.37 6.81 -8.05
C ALA A 109 17.01 6.07 -9.23
N ILE A 110 16.53 6.35 -10.45
CA ILE A 110 17.18 5.89 -11.67
C ILE A 110 18.15 6.99 -12.09
N LEU A 111 19.45 6.67 -12.05
CA LEU A 111 20.53 7.57 -12.46
C LEU A 111 21.10 7.08 -13.79
N GLN A 112 21.01 7.91 -14.83
CA GLN A 112 21.72 7.68 -16.08
C GLN A 112 23.03 8.46 -16.03
N THR A 113 24.16 7.76 -16.11
CA THR A 113 25.50 8.37 -16.15
C THR A 113 26.38 7.64 -17.16
N ILE A 114 27.48 8.30 -17.55
CA ILE A 114 28.52 7.71 -18.40
C ILE A 114 29.71 7.40 -17.49
N LEU A 115 30.04 6.12 -17.37
CA LEU A 115 31.18 5.66 -16.59
C LEU A 115 32.38 5.46 -17.53
N PRO A 116 33.53 6.12 -17.27
CA PRO A 116 34.74 5.85 -18.03
C PRO A 116 35.20 4.40 -17.81
N GLU A 117 35.62 3.71 -18.88
CA GLU A 117 36.17 2.35 -18.82
C GLU A 117 37.63 2.35 -18.38
N VAL A 118 37.89 2.82 -17.15
CA VAL A 118 39.21 2.76 -16.51
C VAL A 118 39.13 2.10 -15.13
N PRO A 119 40.19 1.38 -14.70
CA PRO A 119 40.18 0.72 -13.40
C PRO A 119 39.90 1.70 -12.26
N GLY A 120 38.86 1.41 -11.46
CA GLY A 120 38.48 2.19 -10.29
C GLY A 120 37.35 3.21 -10.50
N SER A 121 36.86 3.44 -11.73
CA SER A 121 35.82 4.44 -11.98
C SER A 121 34.51 4.17 -11.24
N PHE A 122 34.08 2.91 -11.12
CA PHE A 122 32.86 2.58 -10.35
C PHE A 122 33.03 2.86 -8.85
N LYS A 123 34.22 2.60 -8.30
CA LYS A 123 34.53 2.90 -6.90
C LYS A 123 34.44 4.39 -6.62
N GLN A 124 35.07 5.21 -7.46
CA GLN A 124 35.00 6.67 -7.34
C GLN A 124 33.56 7.19 -7.46
N PHE A 125 32.76 6.58 -8.36
CA PHE A 125 31.36 6.93 -8.51
C PHE A 125 30.53 6.64 -7.25
N CYS A 126 30.74 5.50 -6.59
CA CYS A 126 30.05 5.14 -5.35
C CYS A 126 30.50 5.96 -4.12
N GLU A 127 31.64 6.65 -4.18
CA GLU A 127 32.18 7.50 -3.10
C GLU A 127 31.68 8.95 -3.17
N LEU A 128 30.95 9.34 -4.24
CA LEU A 128 30.31 10.65 -4.40
C LEU A 128 29.00 10.75 -3.58
#